data_AF-A0A1H7JJV1-F1
#
_entry.id   AF-A0A1H7JJV1-F1
#
_cell.length_a   1.000
_cell.length_b   1.000
_cell.length_c   1.000
_cell.angle_alpha   90.00
_cell.angle_beta   90.00
_cell.angle_gamma   90.00
#
_symmetry.space_group_name_H-M   'P 1'
#
loop_
_entity.id
_entity.type
_entity.pdbx_description
1 polymer ?
#
loop_
_entity_poly.entity_id
_entity_poly.type
_entity_poly.pdbx_seq_one_letter_code
_entity_poly.pdbx_strand_id
1 'polypeptide(L)' 'MEEAASADATSEQEDDFANNAHLPEWKQECIRNYVACQNETDWQGPCYDCLRRCEGQQDWPFGMCWPLGKKEK' A
#
# COMPACT_ATOMS: atom_id res chain seq x y z
N MET A 1 50.42 -3.74 -9.13
CA MET A 1 49.38 -2.88 -9.75
C MET A 1 48.21 -3.77 -10.09
N GLU A 2 47.01 -3.19 -10.16
CA GLU A 2 45.66 -3.78 -10.32
C GLU A 2 44.95 -3.95 -8.97
N GLU A 3 44.49 -2.86 -8.35
CA GLU A 3 43.27 -2.03 -8.58
C GLU A 3 42.00 -2.60 -7.94
N ALA A 4 41.46 -1.80 -7.04
CA ALA A 4 40.24 -2.00 -6.30
C ALA A 4 39.01 -1.66 -7.15
N ALA A 5 37.95 -2.46 -7.04
CA ALA A 5 36.58 -2.00 -7.27
C ALA A 5 35.59 -2.99 -6.64
N SER A 6 35.50 -2.98 -5.31
CA SER A 6 34.25 -3.35 -4.65
C SER A 6 33.26 -2.22 -4.90
N ALA A 7 32.32 -2.45 -5.82
CA ALA A 7 31.06 -1.74 -5.88
C ALA A 7 29.96 -2.81 -5.80
N ASP A 8 29.71 -3.25 -4.58
CA ASP A 8 28.43 -3.83 -4.18
C ASP A 8 27.38 -2.73 -4.37
N ALA A 9 26.80 -2.66 -5.56
CA ALA A 9 25.60 -1.88 -5.84
C ALA A 9 24.38 -2.77 -5.56
N THR A 10 24.20 -3.14 -4.29
CA THR A 10 22.90 -3.65 -3.82
C THR A 10 21.95 -2.46 -3.65
N SER A 11 21.44 -1.91 -4.76
CA SER A 11 20.38 -0.89 -4.69
C SER A 11 19.68 -0.66 -6.03
N GLU A 12 19.14 -1.72 -6.61
CA GLU A 12 18.15 -1.60 -7.69
C GLU A 12 17.02 -2.56 -7.28
N GLN A 13 16.14 -2.16 -6.38
CA GLN A 13 14.86 -1.52 -6.72
C GLN A 13 14.04 -2.33 -7.74
N GLU A 14 14.10 -3.66 -7.66
CA GLU A 14 13.13 -4.55 -8.28
C GLU A 14 12.69 -5.58 -7.21
N ASP A 15 11.42 -5.97 -7.20
CA ASP A 15 10.77 -6.98 -6.34
C ASP A 15 9.92 -6.57 -5.12
N ASP A 16 9.58 -5.29 -4.91
CA ASP A 16 8.59 -4.93 -3.86
C ASP A 16 7.13 -5.30 -4.26
N PHE A 17 6.87 -5.54 -5.55
CA PHE A 17 5.54 -5.85 -6.08
C PHE A 17 5.36 -7.30 -6.59
N ALA A 18 6.45 -8.08 -6.75
CA ALA A 18 6.41 -9.44 -7.29
C ALA A 18 6.07 -10.54 -6.25
N ASN A 19 6.12 -10.21 -4.95
CA ASN A 19 5.79 -11.11 -3.84
C ASN A 19 4.28 -11.12 -3.45
N ASN A 20 3.40 -10.56 -4.27
CA ASN A 20 2.01 -10.27 -3.92
C ASN A 20 1.14 -11.54 -3.65
N ALA A 21 1.61 -12.73 -4.01
CA ALA A 21 0.89 -13.99 -3.78
C ALA A 21 0.97 -14.52 -2.32
N HIS A 22 1.87 -13.98 -1.49
CA HIS A 22 2.06 -14.39 -0.09
C HIS A 22 1.71 -13.29 0.91
N LEU A 23 0.99 -12.26 0.47
CA LEU A 23 0.81 -11.10 1.32
C LEU A 23 -0.01 -11.40 2.57
N PRO A 24 0.42 -10.88 3.72
CA PRO A 24 -0.32 -10.98 4.96
C PRO A 24 -1.72 -10.34 4.82
N GLU A 25 -2.64 -10.79 5.67
CA GLU A 25 -4.07 -10.42 5.63
C GLU A 25 -4.27 -8.89 5.65
N TRP A 26 -3.42 -8.16 6.36
CA TRP A 26 -3.48 -6.70 6.41
C TRP A 26 -3.28 -6.04 5.04
N LYS A 27 -2.40 -6.57 4.18
CA LYS A 27 -2.14 -5.97 2.87
C LYS A 27 -3.27 -6.28 1.90
N GLN A 28 -3.89 -7.47 2.03
CA GLN A 28 -5.13 -7.80 1.32
C GLN A 28 -6.26 -6.88 1.74
N GLU A 29 -6.41 -6.61 3.04
CA GLU A 29 -7.40 -5.68 3.57
C GLU A 29 -7.18 -4.27 3.04
N CYS A 30 -5.93 -3.81 2.98
CA CYS A 30 -5.63 -2.49 2.43
C CYS A 30 -5.85 -2.36 0.93
N ILE A 31 -5.56 -3.40 0.15
CA ILE A 31 -5.92 -3.42 -1.27
C ILE A 31 -7.45 -3.38 -1.42
N ARG A 32 -8.20 -4.16 -0.62
CA ARG A 32 -9.67 -4.14 -0.63
C ARG A 32 -10.22 -2.74 -0.31
N ASN A 33 -9.71 -2.11 0.75
CA ASN A 33 -10.11 -0.76 1.13
C ASN A 33 -9.69 0.29 0.08
N TYR A 34 -8.52 0.14 -0.54
CA TYR A 34 -8.07 1.02 -1.61
C TYR A 34 -8.94 0.91 -2.87
N VAL A 35 -9.29 -0.31 -3.29
CA VAL A 35 -10.19 -0.54 -4.41
C VAL A 35 -11.57 0.01 -4.11
N ALA A 36 -12.09 -0.21 -2.89
CA ALA A 36 -13.34 0.38 -2.45
C ALA A 36 -13.27 1.91 -2.46
N CYS A 37 -12.17 2.49 -1.98
CA CYS A 37 -11.92 3.93 -1.98
C CYS A 37 -11.90 4.54 -3.39
N GLN A 38 -11.32 3.84 -4.36
CA GLN A 38 -11.30 4.31 -5.76
C GLN A 38 -12.62 4.10 -6.49
N ASN A 39 -13.35 3.01 -6.21
CA ASN A 39 -14.55 2.65 -6.96
C ASN A 39 -15.83 3.24 -6.35
N GLU A 40 -15.91 3.35 -5.03
CA GLU A 40 -17.06 3.92 -4.35
C GLU A 40 -16.89 5.44 -4.19
N THR A 41 -17.87 6.21 -4.65
CA THR A 41 -17.95 7.67 -4.39
C THR A 41 -18.16 8.01 -2.93
N ASP A 42 -18.57 7.04 -2.11
CA ASP A 42 -18.86 7.21 -0.69
C ASP A 42 -17.61 7.09 0.19
N TRP A 43 -16.42 6.97 -0.38
CA TRP A 43 -15.20 6.98 0.41
C TRP A 43 -14.64 8.38 0.58
N GLN A 44 -14.11 8.66 1.77
CA GLN A 44 -13.40 9.89 2.04
C GLN A 44 -11.90 9.65 2.12
N GLY A 45 -11.14 10.67 1.74
CA GLY A 45 -9.70 10.72 1.92
C GLY A 45 -8.90 10.43 0.64
N PRO A 46 -7.60 10.75 0.65
CA PRO A 46 -6.72 10.47 -0.48
C PRO A 46 -6.37 8.97 -0.50
N CYS A 47 -7.13 8.18 -1.28
CA CYS A 47 -7.01 6.71 -1.34
C CYS A 47 -5.57 6.22 -1.51
N TYR A 48 -4.79 6.89 -2.36
CA TYR A 48 -3.39 6.55 -2.62
C TYR A 48 -2.47 6.78 -1.40
N ASP A 49 -2.68 7.88 -0.67
CA ASP A 49 -1.95 8.19 0.56
C ASP A 49 -2.29 7.20 1.68
N CYS A 50 -3.54 6.76 1.75
CA CYS A 50 -3.99 5.77 2.71
C CYS A 50 -3.41 4.38 2.43
N LEU A 51 -3.28 3.99 1.15
CA LEU A 51 -2.57 2.76 0.76
C LEU A 51 -1.10 2.83 1.17
N ARG A 52 -0.41 3.92 0.85
CA ARG A 52 0.99 4.16 1.25
C ARG A 52 1.19 4.11 2.76
N ARG A 53 0.27 4.71 3.53
CA ARG A 53 0.29 4.61 5.00
C ARG A 53 0.08 3.17 5.42
N CYS A 54 -0.93 2.48 4.90
CA CYS A 54 -1.15 1.09 5.24
C CYS A 54 0.08 0.22 4.99
N GLU A 55 0.82 0.41 3.90
CA GLU A 55 2.05 -0.37 3.68
C GLU A 55 3.13 -0.14 4.74
N GLY A 56 3.21 1.07 5.32
CA GLY A 56 4.17 1.39 6.39
C GLY A 56 3.75 0.93 7.79
N GLN A 57 2.47 1.10 8.15
CA GLN A 57 1.94 0.77 9.48
C GLN A 57 1.21 -0.59 9.53
N GLN A 58 1.05 -1.24 8.38
CA GLN A 58 0.39 -2.53 8.19
C GLN A 58 -1.08 -2.54 8.60
N ASP A 59 -1.73 -1.38 8.54
CA ASP A 59 -3.11 -1.20 8.96
C ASP A 59 -3.75 -0.06 8.17
N TRP A 60 -4.98 -0.26 7.71
CA TRP A 60 -5.68 0.76 6.92
C TRP A 60 -6.04 1.94 7.82
N PRO A 61 -5.62 3.18 7.49
CA PRO A 61 -5.86 4.33 8.34
C PRO A 61 -7.33 4.79 8.26
N PHE A 62 -8.23 4.12 8.97
CA PHE A 62 -9.66 4.47 9.05
C PHE A 62 -9.93 5.87 9.62
N GLY A 63 -8.96 6.49 10.29
CA GLY A 63 -9.03 7.88 10.72
C GLY A 63 -8.76 8.90 9.59
N MET A 64 -8.29 8.44 8.42
CA MET A 64 -7.95 9.31 7.27
C MET A 64 -8.69 8.90 5.99
N CYS A 65 -8.81 7.60 5.73
CA CYS A 65 -9.69 7.07 4.71
C CYS A 65 -10.71 6.11 5.29
N TRP A 66 -11.98 6.45 5.18
CA TRP A 66 -13.06 5.61 5.64
C TRP A 66 -14.20 5.60 4.63
N PRO A 67 -14.94 4.49 4.53
CA PRO A 67 -16.24 4.51 3.88
C PRO A 67 -17.15 5.43 4.70
N LEU A 68 -17.71 6.47 4.09
CA LEU A 68 -18.94 7.04 4.60
C LEU A 68 -19.98 5.93 4.50
N GLY A 69 -20.35 5.36 5.65
CA GLY A 69 -21.45 4.42 5.69
C GLY A 69 -22.64 5.04 4.96
N LYS A 70 -23.02 4.46 3.82
CA LYS A 70 -24.29 4.72 3.16
C LYS A 70 -25.37 4.66 4.23
N LYS A 71 -25.90 5.81 4.61
CA LYS A 71 -27.17 5.86 5.32
C LYS A 71 -28.18 5.42 4.28
N GLU A 72 -28.49 4.12 4.24
CA GLU A 72 -29.63 3.63 3.48
C GLU A 72 -30.84 4.47 3.92
N LYS A 73 -31.43 5.19 2.96
CA LYS A 73 -32.63 6.00 3.14
C LYS A 73 -33.81 5.25 2.55
#